data_AF-A0A948G0E4-F1
#
_entry.id   AF-A0A948G0E4-F1
#
_cell.length_a   1.000
_cell.length_b   1.000
_cell.length_c   1.000
_cell.angle_alpha   90.00
_cell.angle_beta   90.00
_cell.angle_gamma   90.00
#
_symmetry.space_group_name_H-M   'P 1'
#
loop_
_entity.id
_entity.type
_entity.pdbx_description
1 polymer ?
#
loop_
_entity_poly.entity_id
_entity_poly.type
_entity_poly.pdbx_seq_one_letter_code
_entity_poly.pdbx_strand_id
1 'polypeptide(L)'
;MICYQKAITLDPNFAVVYNDLGIIYEAKGSQDKAEEVYLTGLKVNPRYATLYSNLAMLYEQRQEYSKAAEFWKKRVELGKPDDPWTMKAKQRLIELREAVPELKQEYLRQQSQALAEELSIKRQEKRIRELTEANKLLEDAKHFYQ
;
A
#
# COMPACT_ATOMS: atom_id res chain seq x y z
N MET A 1 -4.15 10.86 24.08
CA MET A 1 -3.55 10.19 22.90
C MET A 1 -3.61 11.02 21.60
N ILE A 2 -4.09 12.27 21.62
CA ILE A 2 -4.21 13.12 20.41
C ILE A 2 -2.95 13.97 20.13
N CYS A 3 -2.02 14.07 21.10
CA CYS A 3 -0.88 14.99 20.98
C CYS A 3 0.33 14.45 20.19
N TYR A 4 0.50 13.14 20.02
CA TYR A 4 1.64 12.59 19.27
C TYR A 4 1.47 12.73 17.75
N GLN A 5 0.23 12.76 17.25
CA GLN A 5 -0.05 12.88 15.81
C GLN A 5 0.21 14.31 15.26
N LYS A 6 0.37 15.31 16.14
CA LYS A 6 0.65 16.72 15.78
C LYS A 6 2.11 17.13 15.98
N ALA A 7 2.98 16.23 16.45
CA ALA A 7 4.38 16.55 16.77
C ALA A 7 5.41 16.05 15.72
N ILE A 8 4.97 15.49 14.58
CA ILE A 8 5.86 15.08 13.48
C ILE A 8 5.92 16.20 12.43
N THR A 9 6.29 17.39 12.89
CA THR A 9 6.86 18.44 12.03
C THR A 9 8.26 18.75 12.54
N LEU A 10 9.05 17.69 12.77
CA LEU A 10 10.49 17.80 12.61
C LEU A 10 10.72 18.11 11.13
N ASP A 11 11.60 19.07 10.84
CA ASP A 11 11.90 19.52 9.49
C ASP A 11 12.00 18.31 8.54
N PRO A 12 11.15 18.21 7.50
CA PRO A 12 11.22 17.14 6.51
C PRO A 12 12.63 16.93 5.93
N ASN A 13 13.46 17.97 5.94
CA ASN A 13 14.87 17.92 5.54
C ASN A 13 15.70 16.96 6.40
N PHE A 14 15.27 16.68 7.64
CA PHE A 14 16.01 15.78 8.53
C PHE A 14 15.92 14.31 8.06
N ALA A 15 14.83 13.92 7.40
CA ALA A 15 14.71 12.59 6.80
C ALA A 15 15.68 12.37 5.63
N VAL A 16 16.07 13.46 4.95
CA VAL A 16 17.10 13.43 3.89
C VAL A 16 18.46 13.06 4.48
N VAL A 17 18.81 13.58 5.66
CA VAL A 17 20.06 13.23 6.34
C VAL A 17 20.13 11.74 6.67
N TYR A 18 19.03 11.15 7.15
CA TYR A 18 18.96 9.70 7.37
C TYR A 18 19.07 8.90 6.07
N ASN A 19 18.48 9.38 4.98
CA ASN A 19 18.68 8.77 3.66
C ASN A 19 20.18 8.74 3.28
N ASP A 20 20.87 9.87 3.38
CA ASP A 20 22.26 9.95 2.98
C ASP A 20 23.16 9.11 3.90
N LEU A 21 22.88 9.11 5.21
CA LEU A 21 23.60 8.28 6.18
C LEU A 21 23.40 6.78 5.90
N GLY A 22 22.20 6.35 5.54
CA GLY A 22 21.93 4.96 5.19
C GLY A 22 22.70 4.54 3.93
N ILE A 23 22.75 5.39 2.91
CA ILE A 23 23.54 5.15 1.69
C ILE A 23 25.03 5.01 2.03
N ILE A 24 25.55 5.84 2.94
CA ILE A 24 26.93 5.75 3.42
C ILE A 24 27.18 4.41 4.14
N TYR A 25 26.22 3.91 4.93
CA TYR A 25 26.35 2.61 5.58
C TYR A 25 26.29 1.45 4.58
N GLU A 26 25.44 1.51 3.56
CA GLU A 26 25.42 0.54 2.46
C GLU A 26 26.75 0.51 1.71
N ALA A 27 27.31 1.69 1.38
CA ALA A 27 28.60 1.80 0.71
C ALA A 27 29.76 1.22 1.55
N LYS A 28 29.60 1.16 2.88
CA LYS A 28 30.54 0.52 3.82
C LYS A 28 30.25 -0.97 4.04
N GLY A 29 29.27 -1.55 3.32
CA GLY A 29 28.84 -2.94 3.47
C GLY A 29 28.07 -3.23 4.78
N SER A 30 27.69 -2.19 5.53
CA SER A 30 26.98 -2.32 6.81
C SER A 30 25.47 -2.25 6.61
N GLN A 31 24.89 -3.28 5.98
CA GLN A 31 23.46 -3.31 5.64
C GLN A 31 22.54 -3.16 6.87
N ASP A 32 22.87 -3.77 8.02
CA ASP A 32 22.05 -3.69 9.24
C ASP A 32 21.94 -2.27 9.78
N LYS A 33 23.04 -1.52 9.73
CA LYS A 33 23.07 -0.11 10.13
C LYS A 33 22.31 0.77 9.13
N ALA A 34 22.40 0.45 7.84
CA ALA A 34 21.63 1.17 6.82
C ALA A 34 20.12 1.01 7.06
N GLU A 35 19.66 -0.20 7.33
CA GLU A 35 18.27 -0.48 7.69
C GLU A 35 17.81 0.33 8.91
N GLU A 36 18.56 0.27 10.02
CA GLU A 36 18.24 0.99 11.24
C GLU A 36 18.09 2.51 11.00
N VAL A 37 19.02 3.07 10.23
CA VAL A 37 19.06 4.49 9.88
C VAL A 37 17.89 4.87 8.99
N TYR A 38 17.58 4.07 7.95
CA TYR A 38 16.44 4.33 7.08
C TYR A 38 15.11 4.24 7.84
N LEU A 39 14.94 3.23 8.71
CA LEU A 39 13.76 3.09 9.56
C LEU A 39 13.63 4.26 10.53
N THR A 40 14.74 4.79 11.04
CA THR A 40 14.74 6.01 11.86
C THR A 40 14.30 7.22 11.04
N GLY A 41 14.77 7.36 9.81
CA GLY A 41 14.30 8.38 8.87
C GLY A 41 12.78 8.31 8.64
N LEU A 42 12.21 7.10 8.56
CA LEU A 42 10.76 6.90 8.43
C LEU A 42 9.99 7.27 9.70
N LYS A 43 10.58 7.12 10.89
CA LYS A 43 9.98 7.63 12.13
C LYS A 43 9.91 9.16 12.14
N VAL A 44 10.89 9.82 11.52
CA VAL A 44 10.95 11.29 11.41
C VAL A 44 10.00 11.80 10.32
N ASN A 45 9.97 11.16 9.15
CA ASN A 45 9.04 11.49 8.09
C ASN A 45 8.46 10.20 7.44
N PRO A 46 7.29 9.74 7.90
CA PRO A 46 6.63 8.55 7.36
C PRO A 46 6.17 8.70 5.90
N ARG A 47 6.23 9.91 5.32
CA ARG A 47 5.84 10.16 3.93
C ARG A 47 7.06 10.35 3.02
N TYR A 48 8.28 10.19 3.52
CA TYR A 48 9.47 10.34 2.70
C TYR A 48 9.69 9.10 1.83
N ALA A 49 9.12 9.16 0.62
CA ALA A 49 9.02 8.04 -0.31
C ALA A 49 10.39 7.39 -0.61
N THR A 50 11.47 8.17 -0.75
CA THR A 50 12.81 7.66 -1.07
C THR A 50 13.32 6.62 -0.07
N LEU A 51 13.06 6.78 1.23
CA LEU A 51 13.48 5.81 2.24
C LEU A 51 12.81 4.44 2.05
N TYR A 52 11.56 4.41 1.60
CA TYR A 52 10.88 3.16 1.26
C TYR A 52 11.55 2.46 0.07
N SER A 53 12.02 3.22 -0.93
CA SER A 53 12.77 2.64 -2.05
C SER A 53 14.10 2.03 -1.60
N ASN A 54 14.85 2.71 -0.73
CA ASN A 54 16.13 2.19 -0.27
C ASN A 54 15.95 0.95 0.60
N LEU A 55 14.98 0.95 1.52
CA LEU A 55 14.65 -0.23 2.31
C LEU A 55 14.20 -1.40 1.42
N ALA A 56 13.37 -1.15 0.42
CA ALA A 56 12.95 -2.19 -0.51
C ALA A 56 14.16 -2.82 -1.25
N MET A 57 15.05 -1.98 -1.79
CA MET A 57 16.28 -2.47 -2.45
C MET A 57 17.20 -3.23 -1.48
N LEU A 58 17.33 -2.77 -0.24
CA LEU A 58 18.13 -3.43 0.79
C LEU A 58 17.58 -4.83 1.13
N TYR A 59 16.27 -4.97 1.28
CA TYR A 59 15.65 -6.28 1.50
C TYR A 59 15.74 -7.20 0.30
N GLU A 60 15.68 -6.68 -0.93
CA GLU A 60 15.94 -7.49 -2.13
C GLU A 60 17.37 -8.02 -2.17
N GLN A 61 18.35 -7.20 -1.81
CA GLN A 61 19.76 -7.64 -1.71
C GLN A 61 19.92 -8.78 -0.70
N ARG A 62 19.11 -8.79 0.36
CA ARG A 62 19.03 -9.87 1.35
C ARG A 62 18.10 -11.02 0.99
N GLN A 63 17.49 -10.99 -0.20
CA GLN A 63 16.50 -11.97 -0.67
C GLN A 63 15.24 -12.06 0.20
N GLU A 64 14.96 -11.04 1.01
CA GLU A 64 13.75 -10.91 1.82
C GLU A 64 12.62 -10.30 0.98
N TYR A 65 12.24 -10.99 -0.10
CA TYR A 65 11.39 -10.44 -1.15
C TYR A 65 9.99 -10.02 -0.68
N SER A 66 9.43 -10.70 0.32
CA SER A 66 8.13 -10.31 0.88
C SER A 66 8.18 -8.94 1.56
N LYS A 67 9.21 -8.67 2.36
CA LYS A 67 9.42 -7.34 2.96
C LYS A 67 9.70 -6.31 1.88
N ALA A 68 10.56 -6.63 0.91
CA ALA A 68 10.83 -5.73 -0.20
C ALA A 68 9.55 -5.30 -0.94
N ALA A 69 8.65 -6.26 -1.22
CA ALA A 69 7.36 -5.97 -1.85
C ALA A 69 6.49 -5.04 -0.99
N GLU A 70 6.46 -5.20 0.33
CA GLU A 70 5.74 -4.27 1.22
C GLU A 70 6.28 -2.84 1.13
N PHE A 71 7.60 -2.66 1.16
CA PHE A 71 8.23 -1.35 1.06
C PHE A 71 8.05 -0.74 -0.34
N TRP A 72 8.14 -1.52 -1.42
CA TRP A 72 7.80 -1.03 -2.76
C TRP A 72 6.34 -0.62 -2.89
N LYS A 73 5.41 -1.38 -2.31
CA LYS A 73 4.00 -1.02 -2.29
C LYS A 73 3.79 0.33 -1.58
N LYS A 74 4.40 0.52 -0.41
CA LYS A 74 4.37 1.82 0.30
C LYS A 74 5.00 2.95 -0.51
N ARG A 75 6.09 2.69 -1.24
CA ARG A 75 6.66 3.69 -2.15
C ARG A 75 5.67 4.14 -3.23
N VAL A 76 4.91 3.20 -3.81
CA VAL A 76 3.91 3.49 -4.84
C VAL A 76 2.73 4.26 -4.26
N GLU A 77 2.26 3.92 -3.06
CA GLU A 77 1.17 4.62 -2.36
C GLU A 77 1.51 6.10 -2.09
N LEU A 78 2.77 6.40 -1.79
CA LEU A 78 3.23 7.76 -1.48
C LEU A 78 3.68 8.56 -2.70
N GLY A 79 4.03 7.87 -3.79
CA GLY A 79 4.59 8.45 -4.99
C GLY A 79 3.56 9.03 -5.94
N LYS A 80 3.97 10.01 -6.76
CA LYS A 80 3.13 10.49 -7.86
C LYS A 80 3.14 9.46 -9.00
N PRO A 81 2.05 9.27 -9.76
CA PRO A 81 1.99 8.28 -10.82
C PRO A 81 3.06 8.42 -11.92
N ASP A 82 3.50 9.65 -12.19
CA ASP A 82 4.47 10.06 -13.21
C ASP A 82 5.92 10.13 -12.69
N ASP A 83 6.15 9.94 -11.39
CA ASP A 83 7.50 9.93 -10.82
C ASP A 83 8.27 8.66 -11.26
N PRO A 84 9.49 8.81 -11.83
CA PRO A 84 10.27 7.67 -12.33
C PRO A 84 10.49 6.56 -11.30
N TRP A 85 10.69 6.93 -10.03
CA TRP A 85 10.87 5.96 -8.95
C TRP A 85 9.59 5.21 -8.59
N THR A 86 8.43 5.85 -8.77
CA THR A 86 7.13 5.20 -8.62
C THR A 86 6.89 4.19 -9.74
N MET A 87 7.27 4.53 -10.97
CA MET A 87 7.21 3.59 -12.09
C MET A 87 8.16 2.41 -11.89
N LYS A 88 9.38 2.67 -11.43
CA LYS A 88 10.34 1.61 -11.05
C LYS A 88 9.80 0.70 -9.95
N ALA A 89 9.18 1.27 -8.92
CA ALA A 89 8.58 0.49 -7.83
C ALA A 89 7.45 -0.43 -8.33
N LYS A 90 6.57 0.07 -9.20
CA LYS A 90 5.51 -0.75 -9.84
C LYS A 90 6.12 -1.90 -10.65
N GLN A 91 7.17 -1.63 -11.40
CA GLN A 91 7.85 -2.64 -12.20
C GLN A 91 8.48 -3.72 -11.30
N ARG A 92 9.18 -3.32 -10.22
CA ARG A 92 9.73 -4.27 -9.24
C ARG A 92 8.66 -5.13 -8.58
N LEU A 93 7.50 -4.57 -8.24
CA LEU A 93 6.39 -5.36 -7.68
C LEU A 93 5.90 -6.44 -8.65
N ILE A 94 5.83 -6.13 -9.95
CA ILE A 94 5.47 -7.12 -10.98
C ILE A 94 6.55 -8.21 -11.05
N GLU A 95 7.82 -7.82 -11.12
CA GLU A 95 8.94 -8.76 -11.21
C GLU A 95 9.02 -9.68 -9.99
N LEU A 96 8.90 -9.13 -8.78
CA LEU A 96 8.88 -9.90 -7.53
C LEU A 96 7.69 -10.86 -7.49
N ARG A 97 6.51 -10.42 -7.93
CA ARG A 97 5.32 -11.29 -8.00
C ARG A 97 5.51 -12.44 -8.97
N GLU A 98 6.16 -12.22 -10.12
CA GLU A 98 6.40 -13.31 -11.08
C GLU A 98 7.54 -14.24 -10.63
N ALA A 99 8.56 -13.71 -9.98
CA ALA A 99 9.73 -14.47 -9.55
C ALA A 99 9.51 -15.27 -8.25
N VAL A 100 8.61 -14.82 -7.38
CA VAL A 100 8.39 -15.38 -6.03
C VAL A 100 7.00 -16.03 -5.95
N PRO A 101 6.91 -17.37 -5.95
CA PRO A 101 5.63 -18.09 -5.96
C PRO A 101 4.68 -17.71 -4.83
N GLU A 102 5.22 -17.46 -3.64
CA GLU A 102 4.45 -17.07 -2.46
C GLU A 102 3.75 -15.72 -2.67
N LEU A 103 4.45 -14.75 -3.25
CA LEU A 103 3.88 -13.44 -3.59
C LEU A 103 2.84 -13.54 -4.71
N LYS A 104 3.07 -14.43 -5.68
CA LYS A 104 2.09 -14.73 -6.74
C LYS A 104 0.80 -15.30 -6.16
N GLN A 105 0.91 -16.30 -5.30
CA GLN A 105 -0.23 -16.95 -4.66
C GLN A 105 -1.00 -15.97 -3.79
N GLU A 106 -0.30 -15.17 -2.97
CA GLU A 106 -0.94 -14.17 -2.12
C GLU A 106 -1.69 -13.12 -2.95
N TYR A 107 -1.10 -12.63 -4.06
CA TYR A 107 -1.78 -11.72 -4.98
C TYR A 107 -3.06 -12.32 -5.58
N LEU A 108 -3.00 -13.58 -6.07
CA LEU A 108 -4.16 -14.27 -6.63
C LEU A 108 -5.24 -14.52 -5.58
N ARG A 109 -4.85 -14.81 -4.34
CA ARG A 109 -5.76 -14.96 -3.20
C ARG A 109 -6.49 -13.65 -2.92
N GLN A 110 -5.77 -12.55 -2.80
CA GLN A 110 -6.37 -11.22 -2.59
C GLN A 110 -7.33 -10.85 -3.73
N GLN A 111 -6.94 -11.12 -4.99
CA GLN A 111 -7.78 -10.84 -6.15
C GLN A 111 -9.07 -11.68 -6.15
N SER A 112 -8.99 -12.97 -5.81
CA SER A 112 -10.17 -13.83 -5.74
C SER A 112 -11.11 -13.44 -4.60
N GLN A 113 -10.58 -13.03 -3.45
CA GLN A 113 -11.34 -12.47 -2.33
C GLN A 113 -12.07 -11.17 -2.72
N ALA A 114 -11.35 -10.21 -3.30
CA ALA A 114 -11.93 -8.94 -3.74
C ALA A 114 -13.05 -9.15 -4.77
N LEU A 115 -12.87 -10.08 -5.72
CA LEU A 115 -13.90 -10.43 -6.70
C LEU A 115 -15.13 -11.08 -6.04
N ALA A 116 -14.92 -11.96 -5.06
CA ALA A 116 -16.01 -12.59 -4.32
C ALA A 116 -16.83 -11.55 -3.53
N GLU A 117 -16.17 -10.57 -2.91
CA GLU A 117 -16.81 -9.45 -2.22
C GLU A 117 -17.62 -8.59 -3.18
N GLU A 118 -17.05 -8.20 -4.32
CA GLU A 118 -17.74 -7.39 -5.34
C GLU A 118 -19.00 -8.11 -5.87
N LEU A 119 -18.92 -9.41 -6.13
CA LEU A 119 -20.06 -10.22 -6.56
C LEU A 119 -21.14 -10.31 -5.48
N SER A 120 -20.73 -10.43 -4.21
CA SER A 120 -21.65 -10.43 -3.07
C SER A 120 -22.42 -9.10 -2.98
N ILE A 121 -21.70 -7.97 -3.08
CA ILE A 121 -22.29 -6.63 -3.10
C ILE A 121 -23.27 -6.48 -4.26
N LYS A 122 -22.87 -6.84 -5.49
CA LYS A 122 -23.75 -6.77 -6.67
C LYS A 122 -25.05 -7.58 -6.50
N ARG A 123 -24.98 -8.76 -5.87
CA ARG A 123 -26.16 -9.58 -5.56
C ARG A 123 -27.06 -8.90 -4.54
N GLN A 124 -26.48 -8.33 -3.48
CA GLN A 124 -27.24 -7.60 -2.46
C GLN A 124 -27.93 -6.37 -3.05
N GLU A 125 -27.23 -5.58 -3.86
CA GLU A 125 -27.81 -4.42 -4.53
C GLU A 125 -28.97 -4.79 -5.46
N LYS A 126 -28.83 -5.88 -6.22
CA LYS A 126 -29.93 -6.38 -7.07
C LYS A 126 -31.16 -6.70 -6.24
N ARG A 127 -30.97 -7.42 -5.12
CA ARG A 127 -32.07 -7.77 -4.20
C ARG A 127 -32.72 -6.55 -3.57
N ILE A 128 -31.93 -5.54 -3.17
CA ILE A 128 -32.45 -4.28 -2.62
C ILE A 128 -33.31 -3.58 -3.69
N ARG A 129 -32.82 -3.45 -4.92
CA ARG A 129 -33.58 -2.84 -6.03
C ARG A 129 -34.93 -3.53 -6.25
N GLU A 130 -34.93 -4.87 -6.32
CA GLU A 130 -36.16 -5.66 -6.48
C GLU A 130 -37.15 -5.44 -5.32
N LEU A 131 -36.66 -5.39 -4.08
CA LEU A 131 -37.50 -5.10 -2.90
C LEU A 131 -38.05 -3.68 -2.90
N THR A 132 -37.23 -2.69 -3.29
CA THR A 132 -37.68 -1.29 -3.40
C THR A 132 -38.77 -1.15 -4.46
N GLU A 133 -38.61 -1.80 -5.62
CA GLU A 133 -39.61 -1.78 -6.68
C GLU A 133 -40.90 -2.49 -6.27
N ALA A 134 -40.80 -3.65 -5.62
CA ALA A 134 -41.96 -4.36 -5.06
C ALA A 134 -42.71 -3.53 -4.01
N ASN A 135 -41.99 -2.85 -3.11
CA ASN A 135 -42.61 -1.98 -2.10
C ASN A 135 -43.33 -0.78 -2.74
N LYS A 136 -42.73 -0.16 -3.76
CA LYS A 136 -43.37 0.93 -4.52
C LYS A 136 -44.68 0.47 -5.15
N LEU A 137 -44.67 -0.69 -5.84
CA LEU A 137 -45.87 -1.27 -6.43
C LEU A 137 -46.96 -1.57 -5.38
N LEU A 138 -46.55 -2.04 -4.19
CA LEU A 138 -47.46 -2.29 -3.08
C LEU A 138 -48.09 -1.00 -2.53
N GLU A 139 -47.31 0.08 -2.41
CA GLU A 139 -47.81 1.39 -1.98
C GLU A 139 -48.78 1.98 -3.01
N ASP A 140 -48.42 1.95 -4.29
CA ASP A 140 -49.29 2.39 -5.39
C ASP A 140 -50.62 1.62 -5.35
N ALA A 141 -50.57 0.29 -5.20
CA ALA A 141 -51.79 -0.54 -5.09
C ALA A 141 -52.65 -0.16 -3.88
N LYS A 142 -52.07 0.12 -2.71
CA LYS A 142 -52.83 0.54 -1.53
C LYS A 142 -53.58 1.85 -1.75
N HIS A 143 -52.98 2.81 -2.47
CA HIS A 143 -53.62 4.08 -2.80
C HIS A 143 -54.78 3.92 -3.81
N PHE A 144 -54.76 2.90 -4.67
CA PHE A 144 -55.87 2.63 -5.61
C PHE A 144 -57.12 2.02 -4.95
N TYR A 145 -56.98 1.40 -3.77
CA TYR A 145 -58.09 0.72 -3.07
C TYR A 145 -58.60 1.49 -1.83
N GLN A 146 -58.19 2.76 -1.65
CA GLN A 146 -58.70 3.69 -0.63
C GLN A 146 -59.50 4.81 -1.31
#